data_AF-A0A945ZHS1-F1
#
_entry.id   AF-A0A945ZHS1-F1
#
_cell.length_a   1.000
_cell.length_b   1.000
_cell.length_c   1.000
_cell.angle_alpha   90.00
_cell.angle_beta   90.00
_cell.angle_gamma   90.00
#
_symmetry.space_group_name_H-M   'P 1'
#
loop_
_entity.id
_entity.type
_entity.pdbx_description
1 polymer ?
#
loop_
_entity_poly.entity_id
_entity_poly.type
_entity_poly.pdbx_seq_one_letter_code
_entity_poly.pdbx_strand_id
1 'polypeptide(L)'
;VLEANLDAYLPPPAKTAPAASDTAAAAGPPPWSKEEMDFSGLSSANGKASVSLAKILYRGLKIDKGALTLSLEKGVMNTGIAGLTIAGGTIDAKAAVDATDDSAKISYSASIKNINARPLLKTFAGFDRLSGTAHVEADGKTEGQSQFDLVNGLNGKGDIKFLNGAIHGINIAATLRNAQSLGMDKSASATEKTDFAELGGTYVIKQGVVDNQDFKMLAPLVRLSGAGLVPMPPQTVNYGVEAKLVASLEGQGGKDALAGLPIPVRVTGTWQKPDAKVDWDTVFKAIAADPTRLANLPKDLQGKAKGLGIDLPEIGKVGDLLKGATGGNLLGTGTTSGTTSGSGDSTAPAPTTTDPLKALKGIFKN
;
A
#
# COMPACT_ATOMS: atom_id res chain seq x y z
N VAL A 1 37.91 8.91 19.46
CA VAL A 1 36.66 8.33 19.99
C VAL A 1 36.62 6.89 19.51
N LEU A 2 36.74 5.90 20.41
CA LEU A 2 36.67 4.49 20.03
C LEU A 2 35.25 4.18 19.52
N GLU A 3 35.15 3.62 18.33
CA GLU A 3 33.92 3.02 17.79
C GLU A 3 33.91 1.56 18.23
N ALA A 4 32.89 1.15 18.99
CA ALA A 4 32.77 -0.25 19.39
C ALA A 4 32.18 -1.05 18.23
N ASN A 5 32.97 -1.96 17.66
CA ASN A 5 32.53 -2.82 16.56
C ASN A 5 31.90 -4.10 17.12
N LEU A 6 30.57 -4.17 17.11
CA LEU A 6 29.83 -5.35 17.55
C LEU A 6 29.82 -6.46 16.49
N ASP A 7 30.21 -6.17 15.24
CA ASP A 7 30.26 -7.18 14.17
C ASP A 7 31.30 -8.26 14.48
N ALA A 8 32.32 -7.93 15.27
CA ALA A 8 33.32 -8.88 15.74
C ALA A 8 32.76 -9.94 16.71
N TYR A 9 31.59 -9.70 17.30
CA TYR A 9 30.94 -10.58 18.28
C TYR A 9 29.68 -11.24 17.74
N LEU A 10 29.33 -10.99 16.47
CA LEU A 10 28.23 -11.68 15.83
C LEU A 10 28.65 -13.14 15.55
N PRO A 11 27.74 -14.11 15.74
CA PRO A 11 28.00 -15.47 15.27
C PRO A 11 28.31 -15.43 13.77
N PRO A 12 29.24 -16.27 13.28
CA PRO A 12 29.52 -16.34 11.85
C PRO A 12 28.20 -16.57 11.11
N PRO A 13 28.00 -15.92 9.94
CA PRO A 13 26.78 -16.12 9.17
C PRO A 13 26.55 -17.62 9.04
N ALA A 14 25.36 -18.08 9.45
CA ALA A 14 25.03 -19.49 9.49
C ALA A 14 25.51 -20.11 8.18
N LYS A 15 26.39 -21.11 8.28
CA LYS A 15 26.98 -21.80 7.13
C LYS A 15 25.82 -22.30 6.31
N THR A 16 25.51 -21.59 5.23
CA THR A 16 24.44 -21.93 4.33
C THR A 16 24.65 -23.39 3.96
N ALA A 17 23.63 -24.22 4.18
CA ALA A 17 23.53 -25.50 3.51
C ALA A 17 23.91 -25.28 2.04
N PRO A 18 24.65 -26.22 1.41
CA PRO A 18 25.36 -25.98 0.16
C PRO A 18 24.45 -25.26 -0.83
N ALA A 19 24.96 -24.15 -1.35
CA ALA A 19 24.29 -23.34 -2.36
C ALA A 19 23.75 -24.27 -3.45
N ALA A 20 22.45 -24.52 -3.41
CA ALA A 20 21.72 -24.97 -4.56
C ALA A 20 21.89 -23.83 -5.57
N SER A 21 22.64 -24.15 -6.62
CA SER A 21 22.96 -23.42 -7.83
C SER A 21 22.24 -22.09 -8.04
N ASP A 22 23.05 -21.07 -8.36
CA ASP A 22 22.66 -19.83 -9.03
C ASP A 22 21.44 -20.03 -9.94
N THR A 23 20.28 -19.72 -9.39
CA THR A 23 19.09 -19.36 -10.15
C THR A 23 18.65 -18.02 -9.58
N ALA A 24 19.29 -16.96 -10.06
CA ALA A 24 18.90 -15.60 -9.81
C ALA A 24 17.51 -15.35 -10.42
N ALA A 25 16.44 -15.64 -9.65
CA ALA A 25 15.07 -15.26 -9.96
C ALA A 25 14.19 -15.27 -8.69
N ALA A 26 13.80 -14.07 -8.25
CA ALA A 26 12.64 -13.79 -7.38
C ALA A 26 12.52 -14.56 -6.04
N ALA A 27 13.39 -14.30 -5.08
CA ALA A 27 13.12 -14.70 -3.69
C ALA A 27 12.62 -13.49 -2.89
N GLY A 28 11.31 -13.43 -2.62
CA GLY A 28 10.82 -12.57 -1.54
C GLY A 28 11.20 -13.13 -0.17
N PRO A 29 10.75 -12.53 0.94
CA PRO A 29 11.15 -13.00 2.27
C PRO A 29 10.80 -14.48 2.46
N PRO A 30 11.63 -15.24 3.20
CA PRO A 30 11.35 -16.64 3.49
C PRO A 30 10.04 -16.79 4.28
N PRO A 31 9.39 -17.96 4.23
CA PRO A 31 8.23 -18.23 5.06
C PRO A 31 8.59 -18.12 6.55
N TRP A 32 7.60 -17.79 7.37
CA TRP A 32 7.76 -17.72 8.82
C TRP A 32 8.06 -19.10 9.41
N SER A 33 9.11 -19.20 10.24
CA SER A 33 9.50 -20.46 10.88
C SER A 33 8.40 -20.97 11.82
N LYS A 34 8.13 -22.27 11.75
CA LYS A 34 7.28 -22.99 12.70
C LYS A 34 8.08 -23.66 13.82
N GLU A 35 9.40 -23.48 13.82
CA GLU A 35 10.26 -23.97 14.89
C GLU A 35 9.91 -23.26 16.20
N GLU A 36 9.80 -24.04 17.27
CA GLU A 36 9.52 -23.53 18.61
C GLU A 36 10.70 -22.67 19.09
N MET A 37 10.37 -21.49 19.61
CA MET A 37 11.31 -20.56 20.21
C MET A 37 11.52 -20.95 21.67
N ASP A 38 12.78 -21.03 22.09
CA ASP A 38 13.12 -21.32 23.47
C ASP A 38 13.09 -20.02 24.32
N PHE A 39 12.07 -19.91 25.17
CA PHE A 39 11.94 -18.83 26.15
C PHE A 39 12.41 -19.20 27.56
N SER A 40 12.89 -20.43 27.77
CA SER A 40 13.26 -20.94 29.11
C SER A 40 14.32 -20.07 29.80
N GLY A 41 15.19 -19.42 29.01
CA GLY A 41 16.19 -18.46 29.50
C GLY A 41 15.59 -17.27 30.25
N LEU A 42 14.35 -16.85 29.96
CA LEU A 42 13.68 -15.74 30.64
C LEU A 42 13.29 -16.07 32.08
N SER A 43 13.07 -17.35 32.38
CA SER A 43 12.74 -17.82 33.73
C SER A 43 13.98 -18.21 34.53
N SER A 44 15.16 -18.26 33.90
CA SER A 44 16.42 -18.70 34.54
C SER A 44 17.07 -17.65 35.43
N ALA A 45 16.75 -16.36 35.24
CA ALA A 45 17.38 -15.26 35.95
C ALA A 45 16.43 -14.08 36.17
N ASN A 46 16.77 -13.26 37.16
CA ASN A 46 16.15 -11.94 37.36
C ASN A 46 17.24 -10.87 37.28
N GLY A 47 16.89 -9.67 36.80
CA GLY A 47 17.87 -8.60 36.73
C GLY A 47 17.34 -7.32 36.09
N LYS A 48 18.11 -6.26 36.26
CA LYS A 48 17.92 -4.98 35.59
C LYS A 48 19.23 -4.56 34.96
N ALA A 49 19.17 -4.10 33.72
CA ALA A 49 20.30 -3.57 32.98
C ALA A 49 19.92 -2.25 32.32
N SER A 50 20.83 -1.29 32.40
CA SER A 50 20.74 -0.02 31.68
C SER A 50 22.06 0.20 30.97
N VAL A 51 22.00 0.31 29.64
CA VAL A 51 23.18 0.45 28.78
C VAL A 51 23.06 1.74 28.00
N SER A 52 24.01 2.65 28.22
CA SER A 52 24.18 3.83 27.38
C SER A 52 25.06 3.48 26.19
N LEU A 53 24.50 3.59 25.00
CA LEU A 53 25.19 3.37 23.74
C LEU A 53 25.85 4.66 23.28
N ALA A 54 27.13 4.57 22.93
CA ALA A 54 27.85 5.59 22.19
C ALA A 54 27.99 5.14 20.71
N LYS A 55 29.04 5.57 20.03
CA LYS A 55 29.33 5.18 18.65
C LYS A 55 29.57 3.68 18.53
N ILE A 56 28.62 2.99 17.92
CA ILE A 56 28.63 1.54 17.74
C ILE A 56 28.46 1.22 16.26
N LEU A 57 29.22 0.25 15.77
CA LEU A 57 28.99 -0.39 14.49
C LEU A 57 28.28 -1.73 14.73
N TYR A 58 27.10 -1.89 14.13
CA TYR A 58 26.33 -3.13 14.19
C TYR A 58 25.72 -3.45 12.83
N ARG A 59 26.07 -4.61 12.28
CA ARG A 59 25.75 -5.09 10.94
C ARG A 59 26.05 -4.05 9.85
N GLY A 60 27.21 -3.39 9.96
CA GLY A 60 27.59 -2.28 9.08
C GLY A 60 26.76 -0.99 9.24
N LEU A 61 25.83 -0.93 10.19
CA LEU A 61 25.07 0.27 10.51
C LEU A 61 25.75 1.02 11.65
N LYS A 62 25.93 2.33 11.46
CA LYS A 62 26.48 3.23 12.47
C LYS A 62 25.36 3.73 13.37
N ILE A 63 25.47 3.39 14.65
CA ILE A 63 24.66 3.90 15.75
C ILE A 63 25.48 5.00 16.41
N ASP A 64 24.93 6.22 16.49
CA ASP A 64 25.65 7.35 17.08
C ASP A 64 25.53 7.40 18.60
N LYS A 65 24.32 7.13 19.10
CA LYS A 65 23.98 7.12 20.53
C LYS A 65 22.64 6.44 20.76
N GLY A 66 22.35 6.08 22.00
CA GLY A 66 21.03 5.62 22.44
C GLY A 66 21.09 5.11 23.88
N ALA A 67 19.94 4.78 24.45
CA ALA A 67 19.86 4.08 25.72
C ALA A 67 19.01 2.82 25.58
N LEU A 68 19.52 1.72 26.12
CA LEU A 68 18.82 0.45 26.25
C LEU A 68 18.52 0.22 27.73
N THR A 69 17.29 -0.18 28.03
CA THR A 69 16.87 -0.60 29.36
C THR A 69 16.27 -1.99 29.27
N LEU A 70 16.56 -2.84 30.23
CA LEU A 70 16.02 -4.18 30.35
C LEU A 70 15.71 -4.45 31.82
N SER A 71 14.54 -5.02 32.10
CA SER A 71 14.19 -5.59 33.38
C SER A 71 13.58 -6.96 33.16
N LEU A 72 14.13 -7.97 33.82
CA LEU A 72 13.64 -9.34 33.79
C LEU A 72 13.25 -9.74 35.20
N GLU A 73 12.00 -10.12 35.39
CA GLU A 73 11.49 -10.59 36.67
C GLU A 73 10.52 -11.74 36.45
N LYS A 74 10.87 -12.93 36.96
CA LYS A 74 10.02 -14.14 36.98
C LYS A 74 9.44 -14.48 35.61
N GLY A 75 10.27 -14.55 34.56
CA GLY A 75 9.81 -14.88 33.21
C GLY A 75 9.20 -13.70 32.43
N VAL A 76 9.07 -12.53 33.04
CA VAL A 76 8.57 -11.31 32.38
C VAL A 76 9.72 -10.34 32.10
N MET A 77 9.99 -10.11 30.82
CA MET A 77 10.99 -9.16 30.34
C MET A 77 10.32 -7.87 29.86
N ASN A 78 10.76 -6.73 30.36
CA ASN A 78 10.47 -5.42 29.77
C ASN A 78 11.76 -4.84 29.21
N THR A 79 11.71 -4.31 28.00
CA THR A 79 12.84 -3.66 27.34
C THR A 79 12.43 -2.35 26.70
N GLY A 80 13.35 -1.40 26.69
CA GLY A 80 13.14 -0.06 26.14
C GLY A 80 14.37 0.44 25.41
N ILE A 81 14.14 1.03 24.25
CA ILE A 81 15.11 1.79 23.46
C ILE A 81 14.66 3.25 23.51
N ALA A 82 15.55 4.15 23.95
CA ALA A 82 15.28 5.58 24.00
C ALA A 82 16.32 6.36 23.21
N GLY A 83 15.86 7.20 22.29
CA GLY A 83 16.69 8.14 21.53
C GLY A 83 17.79 7.50 20.69
N LEU A 84 17.60 6.26 20.21
CA LEU A 84 18.60 5.58 19.40
C LEU A 84 18.76 6.29 18.07
N THR A 85 19.92 6.91 17.86
CA THR A 85 20.23 7.65 16.64
C THR A 85 20.95 6.73 15.65
N ILE A 86 20.32 6.47 14.51
CA ILE A 86 20.80 5.55 13.48
C ILE A 86 20.31 6.00 12.10
N ALA A 87 21.16 5.89 11.07
CA ALA A 87 20.82 6.21 9.68
C ALA A 87 20.17 7.60 9.50
N GLY A 88 20.63 8.59 10.27
CA GLY A 88 20.16 9.99 10.20
C GLY A 88 18.86 10.27 10.95
N GLY A 89 18.24 9.27 11.57
CA GLY A 89 16.99 9.40 12.33
C GLY A 89 17.06 8.86 13.75
N THR A 90 15.91 8.82 14.41
CA THR A 90 15.77 8.40 15.81
C THR A 90 14.75 7.28 15.96
N ILE A 91 15.04 6.30 16.82
CA ILE A 91 14.14 5.24 17.24
C ILE A 91 13.90 5.33 18.74
N ASP A 92 12.63 5.34 19.12
CA ASP A 92 12.15 5.07 20.47
C ASP A 92 11.27 3.82 20.40
N ALA A 93 11.53 2.84 21.25
CA ALA A 93 10.76 1.59 21.26
C ALA A 93 10.62 1.03 22.67
N LYS A 94 9.55 0.29 22.90
CA LYS A 94 9.33 -0.51 24.11
C LYS A 94 8.79 -1.86 23.70
N ALA A 95 9.20 -2.90 24.40
CA ALA A 95 8.60 -4.21 24.26
C ALA A 95 8.51 -4.91 25.61
N ALA A 96 7.50 -5.74 25.77
CA ALA A 96 7.36 -6.66 26.89
C ALA A 96 7.16 -8.07 26.36
N VAL A 97 7.83 -9.04 26.98
CA VAL A 97 7.70 -10.47 26.71
C VAL A 97 7.36 -11.14 28.02
N ASP A 98 6.19 -11.76 28.09
CA ASP A 98 5.75 -12.60 29.19
C ASP A 98 5.83 -14.06 28.74
N ALA A 99 6.76 -14.80 29.33
CA ALA A 99 7.00 -16.21 29.07
C ALA A 99 6.71 -17.07 30.32
N THR A 100 5.73 -16.64 31.13
CA THR A 100 5.30 -17.41 32.32
C THR A 100 4.42 -18.60 31.98
N ASP A 101 3.76 -18.57 30.82
CA ASP A 101 2.97 -19.65 30.24
C ASP A 101 3.76 -20.37 29.13
N ASP A 102 3.21 -21.48 28.63
CA ASP A 102 3.79 -22.21 27.49
C ASP A 102 3.86 -21.32 26.22
N SER A 103 2.93 -20.38 26.03
CA SER A 103 2.93 -19.42 24.92
C SER A 103 3.47 -18.06 25.37
N ALA A 104 4.43 -17.51 24.63
CA ALA A 104 4.98 -16.20 24.96
C ALA A 104 4.03 -15.09 24.50
N LYS A 105 3.61 -14.22 25.42
CA LYS A 105 2.83 -13.02 25.11
C LYS A 105 3.76 -11.84 24.92
N ILE A 106 3.71 -11.22 23.75
CA ILE A 106 4.59 -10.11 23.38
C ILE A 106 3.74 -8.87 23.13
N SER A 107 4.18 -7.73 23.65
CA SER A 107 3.65 -6.42 23.26
C SER A 107 4.78 -5.48 22.88
N TYR A 108 4.51 -4.55 21.97
CA TYR A 108 5.49 -3.55 21.55
C TYR A 108 4.84 -2.22 21.20
N SER A 109 5.64 -1.16 21.29
CA SER A 109 5.35 0.16 20.73
C SER A 109 6.64 0.75 20.16
N ALA A 110 6.59 1.37 18.99
CA ALA A 110 7.75 2.00 18.37
C ALA A 110 7.37 3.33 17.69
N SER A 111 8.24 4.33 17.87
CA SER A 111 8.22 5.63 17.20
C SER A 111 9.55 5.78 16.45
N ILE A 112 9.49 5.81 15.13
CA ILE A 112 10.65 6.00 14.24
C ILE A 112 10.48 7.35 13.54
N LYS A 113 11.52 8.19 13.58
CA LYS A 113 11.48 9.53 13.00
C LYS A 113 12.69 9.78 12.12
N ASN A 114 12.44 10.24 10.90
CA ASN A 114 13.45 10.70 9.95
C ASN A 114 14.53 9.65 9.61
N ILE A 115 14.21 8.35 9.62
CA ILE A 115 15.20 7.31 9.33
C ILE A 115 15.37 7.11 7.84
N ASN A 116 16.61 7.07 7.34
CA ASN A 116 16.86 6.53 6.01
C ASN A 116 16.58 5.02 6.02
N ALA A 117 15.46 4.61 5.41
CA ALA A 117 14.94 3.26 5.58
C ALA A 117 15.71 2.18 4.82
N ARG A 118 16.30 2.52 3.65
CA ARG A 118 16.86 1.51 2.74
C ARG A 118 17.97 0.66 3.39
N PRO A 119 18.97 1.23 4.09
CA PRO A 119 19.98 0.43 4.77
C PRO A 119 19.39 -0.52 5.81
N LEU A 120 18.39 -0.07 6.57
CA LEU A 120 17.74 -0.90 7.59
C LEU A 120 16.92 -2.03 6.96
N LEU A 121 16.13 -1.73 5.93
CA LEU A 121 15.33 -2.73 5.21
C LEU A 121 16.23 -3.78 4.55
N LYS A 122 17.35 -3.36 3.97
CA LYS A 122 18.34 -4.27 3.40
C LYS A 122 18.97 -5.17 4.47
N THR A 123 19.40 -4.59 5.59
CA THR A 123 20.12 -5.32 6.65
C THR A 123 19.22 -6.29 7.44
N PHE A 124 17.97 -5.90 7.73
CA PHE A 124 17.09 -6.66 8.64
C PHE A 124 15.97 -7.41 7.93
N ALA A 125 15.50 -6.94 6.77
CA ALA A 125 14.41 -7.56 6.02
C ALA A 125 14.85 -8.16 4.68
N GLY A 126 16.14 -8.04 4.30
CA GLY A 126 16.63 -8.45 2.99
C GLY A 126 15.94 -7.72 1.82
N PHE A 127 15.32 -6.57 2.10
CA PHE A 127 14.46 -5.86 1.15
C PHE A 127 15.14 -4.57 0.68
N ASP A 128 15.50 -4.51 -0.61
CA ASP A 128 16.21 -3.37 -1.20
C ASP A 128 15.37 -2.57 -2.21
N ARG A 129 14.07 -2.87 -2.33
CA ARG A 129 13.18 -2.27 -3.34
C ARG A 129 12.52 -0.96 -2.90
N LEU A 130 12.70 -0.53 -1.66
CA LEU A 130 12.11 0.71 -1.16
C LEU A 130 13.17 1.57 -0.49
N SER A 131 13.20 2.83 -0.86
CA SER A 131 14.04 3.86 -0.24
C SER A 131 13.24 5.10 0.09
N GLY A 132 13.71 5.87 1.06
CA GLY A 132 13.11 7.13 1.49
C GLY A 132 13.38 7.39 2.98
N THR A 133 13.00 8.57 3.43
CA THR A 133 13.01 8.95 4.84
C THR A 133 11.72 8.48 5.50
N ALA A 134 11.82 7.50 6.39
CA ALA A 134 10.69 6.87 7.06
C ALA A 134 10.35 7.54 8.39
N HIS A 135 9.05 7.62 8.62
CA HIS A 135 8.38 7.85 9.88
C HIS A 135 7.43 6.68 10.11
N VAL A 136 7.48 6.10 11.30
CA VAL A 136 6.64 4.95 11.65
C VAL A 136 6.18 5.13 13.08
N GLU A 137 4.88 5.03 13.31
CA GLU A 137 4.31 4.77 14.62
C GLU A 137 3.68 3.38 14.57
N ALA A 138 3.96 2.54 15.56
CA ALA A 138 3.46 1.19 15.61
C ALA A 138 3.20 0.75 17.04
N ASP A 139 2.06 0.10 17.26
CA ASP A 139 1.75 -0.62 18.48
C ASP A 139 1.15 -1.98 18.15
N GLY A 140 1.48 -2.98 18.96
CA GLY A 140 1.00 -4.33 18.70
C GLY A 140 1.17 -5.28 19.88
N LYS A 141 0.44 -6.38 19.79
CA LYS A 141 0.50 -7.51 20.70
C LYS A 141 0.33 -8.81 19.95
N THR A 142 0.98 -9.86 20.44
CA THR A 142 0.88 -11.19 19.88
C THR A 142 1.13 -12.25 20.95
N GLU A 143 0.81 -13.49 20.62
CA GLU A 143 1.02 -14.66 21.46
C GLU A 143 1.41 -15.84 20.58
N GLY A 144 2.40 -16.62 20.98
CA GLY A 144 2.84 -17.76 20.20
C GLY A 144 4.11 -18.42 20.69
N GLN A 145 4.39 -19.62 20.15
CA GLN A 145 5.60 -20.39 20.45
C GLN A 145 6.59 -20.40 19.28
N SER A 146 6.14 -20.10 18.07
CA SER A 146 7.00 -19.99 16.89
C SER A 146 6.88 -18.62 16.22
N GLN A 147 7.79 -18.31 15.29
CA GLN A 147 7.69 -17.10 14.48
C GLN A 147 6.36 -17.05 13.71
N PHE A 148 5.91 -18.20 13.19
CA PHE A 148 4.63 -18.32 12.52
C PHE A 148 3.47 -17.94 13.45
N ASP A 149 3.44 -18.47 14.68
CA ASP A 149 2.36 -18.19 15.64
C ASP A 149 2.35 -16.72 16.04
N LEU A 150 3.52 -16.14 16.31
CA LEU A 150 3.65 -14.73 16.67
C LEU A 150 3.18 -13.81 15.53
N VAL A 151 3.43 -14.15 14.27
CA VAL A 151 2.94 -13.34 13.16
C VAL A 151 1.46 -13.57 12.89
N ASN A 152 0.99 -14.81 13.01
CA ASN A 152 -0.41 -15.19 12.81
C ASN A 152 -1.34 -14.66 13.93
N GLY A 153 -0.83 -14.56 15.16
CA GLY A 153 -1.54 -14.01 16.32
C GLY A 153 -1.42 -12.49 16.47
N LEU A 154 -0.69 -11.82 15.56
CA LEU A 154 -0.40 -10.39 15.69
C LEU A 154 -1.66 -9.55 15.54
N ASN A 155 -1.90 -8.70 16.54
CA ASN A 155 -2.91 -7.66 16.51
C ASN A 155 -2.24 -6.33 16.82
N GLY A 156 -2.59 -5.27 16.10
CA GLY A 156 -1.93 -3.98 16.28
C GLY A 156 -2.46 -2.92 15.35
N LYS A 157 -1.80 -1.77 15.35
CA LYS A 157 -2.10 -0.67 14.45
C LYS A 157 -0.87 0.23 14.33
N GLY A 158 -0.93 1.14 13.37
CA GLY A 158 0.10 2.14 13.22
C GLY A 158 -0.09 2.97 11.97
N ASP A 159 0.90 3.79 11.71
CA ASP A 159 1.03 4.53 10.47
C ASP A 159 2.46 4.46 9.97
N ILE A 160 2.57 4.55 8.65
CA ILE A 160 3.86 4.56 7.98
C ILE A 160 3.86 5.66 6.94
N LYS A 161 4.94 6.45 6.94
CA LYS A 161 5.16 7.51 5.97
C LYS A 161 6.61 7.50 5.52
N PHE A 162 6.81 7.47 4.21
CA PHE A 162 8.07 7.70 3.55
C PHE A 162 8.03 9.03 2.81
N LEU A 163 9.10 9.79 2.94
CA LEU A 163 9.33 11.04 2.24
C LEU A 163 10.51 10.91 1.30
N ASN A 164 10.45 11.60 0.16
CA ASN A 164 11.56 11.74 -0.80
C ASN A 164 12.24 10.41 -1.12
N GLY A 165 11.44 9.47 -1.59
CA GLY A 165 11.82 8.07 -1.75
C GLY A 165 11.71 7.58 -3.17
N ALA A 166 11.95 6.27 -3.33
CA ALA A 166 11.81 5.59 -4.60
C ALA A 166 11.44 4.12 -4.40
N ILE A 167 10.61 3.61 -5.31
CA ILE A 167 10.38 2.17 -5.46
C ILE A 167 11.30 1.69 -6.59
N HIS A 168 12.20 0.76 -6.28
CA HIS A 168 13.18 0.21 -7.22
C HIS A 168 12.64 -1.05 -7.92
N GLY A 169 13.01 -1.20 -9.19
CA GLY A 169 12.58 -2.27 -10.09
C GLY A 169 11.21 -2.08 -10.72
N ILE A 170 10.65 -0.85 -10.73
CA ILE A 170 9.38 -0.54 -11.41
C ILE A 170 9.31 0.93 -11.82
N ASN A 171 9.00 1.21 -13.09
CA ASN A 171 8.60 2.54 -13.56
C ASN A 171 7.09 2.58 -13.79
N ILE A 172 6.34 3.02 -12.78
CA ILE A 172 4.87 3.02 -12.80
C ILE A 172 4.35 3.98 -13.88
N ALA A 173 4.99 5.15 -14.02
CA ALA A 173 4.60 6.14 -15.03
C ALA A 173 4.80 5.61 -16.46
N ALA A 174 5.94 4.98 -16.74
CA ALA A 174 6.20 4.35 -18.04
C ALA A 174 5.27 3.16 -18.27
N THR A 175 5.04 2.31 -17.26
CA THR A 175 4.10 1.18 -17.37
C THR A 175 2.70 1.66 -17.75
N LEU A 176 2.23 2.75 -17.12
CA LEU A 176 0.90 3.29 -17.39
C LEU A 176 0.81 3.96 -18.76
N ARG A 177 1.87 4.64 -19.22
CA ARG A 177 1.97 5.15 -20.60
C ARG A 177 2.05 4.04 -21.63
N ASN A 178 2.80 2.98 -21.37
CA ASN A 178 2.89 1.82 -22.25
C ASN A 178 1.57 1.04 -22.30
N ALA A 179 0.78 1.07 -21.22
CA ALA A 179 -0.58 0.58 -21.22
C ALA A 179 -1.48 1.41 -22.17
N GLN A 180 -1.23 2.72 -22.33
CA GLN A 180 -1.89 3.54 -23.36
C GLN A 180 -1.54 3.09 -24.78
N SER A 181 -0.28 2.69 -25.02
CA SER A 181 0.21 2.21 -26.33
C SER A 181 0.07 0.69 -26.53
N LEU A 182 -0.78 0.04 -25.74
CA LEU A 182 -1.09 -1.40 -25.81
C LEU A 182 0.04 -2.39 -25.53
N GLY A 183 1.15 -1.98 -24.90
CA GLY A 183 2.15 -2.91 -24.39
C GLY A 183 3.07 -3.52 -25.45
N MET A 184 3.49 -2.73 -26.43
CA MET A 184 4.54 -3.14 -27.38
C MET A 184 5.96 -3.24 -26.78
N ASP A 185 6.15 -2.88 -25.51
CA ASP A 185 7.45 -3.05 -24.84
C ASP A 185 7.27 -3.54 -23.39
N LYS A 186 7.53 -4.84 -23.19
CA LYS A 186 7.50 -5.53 -21.89
C LYS A 186 8.91 -5.71 -21.34
N SER A 187 9.72 -4.66 -21.30
CA SER A 187 10.97 -4.68 -20.55
C SER A 187 10.87 -3.79 -19.32
N ALA A 188 10.32 -4.34 -18.23
CA ALA A 188 10.64 -3.82 -16.91
C ALA A 188 12.12 -4.14 -16.64
N SER A 189 13.00 -3.19 -16.92
CA SER A 189 14.43 -3.34 -16.62
C SER A 189 14.65 -3.27 -15.11
N ALA A 190 15.60 -4.04 -14.58
CA ALA A 190 16.02 -3.97 -13.17
C ALA A 190 16.56 -2.57 -12.77
N THR A 191 16.86 -1.70 -13.75
CA THR A 191 17.29 -0.31 -13.55
C THR A 191 16.13 0.67 -13.38
N GLU A 192 14.88 0.23 -13.57
CA GLU A 192 13.72 1.11 -13.46
C GLU A 192 13.42 1.46 -12.01
N LYS A 193 13.01 2.71 -11.75
CA LYS A 193 12.49 3.13 -10.44
C LYS A 193 11.38 4.15 -10.61
N THR A 194 10.53 4.26 -9.59
CA THR A 194 9.52 5.31 -9.48
C THR A 194 9.84 6.15 -8.26
N ASP A 195 10.32 7.37 -8.50
CA ASP A 195 10.56 8.35 -7.44
C ASP A 195 9.22 8.92 -6.92
N PHE A 196 9.15 9.18 -5.61
CA PHE A 196 7.97 9.76 -4.96
C PHE A 196 8.37 10.81 -3.92
N ALA A 197 7.53 11.83 -3.77
CA ALA A 197 7.63 12.83 -2.71
C ALA A 197 7.10 12.28 -1.38
N GLU A 198 5.99 11.52 -1.44
CA GLU A 198 5.34 10.94 -0.27
C GLU A 198 4.76 9.56 -0.61
N LEU A 199 4.93 8.60 0.29
CA LEU A 199 4.24 7.31 0.28
C LEU A 199 3.81 7.00 1.71
N GLY A 200 2.57 6.58 1.95
CA GLY A 200 2.17 6.22 3.31
C GLY A 200 0.72 5.79 3.44
N GLY A 201 0.33 5.50 4.68
CA GLY A 201 -1.00 5.08 5.07
C GLY A 201 -1.04 4.62 6.53
N THR A 202 -2.24 4.43 7.06
CA THR A 202 -2.50 3.82 8.35
C THR A 202 -2.80 2.33 8.20
N TYR A 203 -2.61 1.54 9.23
CA TYR A 203 -2.98 0.13 9.19
C TYR A 203 -3.52 -0.35 10.52
N VAL A 204 -4.36 -1.37 10.44
CA VAL A 204 -4.76 -2.20 11.57
C VAL A 204 -4.39 -3.64 11.24
N ILE A 205 -3.79 -4.34 12.19
CA ILE A 205 -3.48 -5.75 12.07
C ILE A 205 -4.47 -6.52 12.92
N LYS A 206 -5.13 -7.51 12.32
CA LYS A 206 -5.99 -8.47 13.01
C LYS A 206 -5.55 -9.87 12.64
N GLN A 207 -5.09 -10.63 13.64
CA GLN A 207 -4.65 -12.02 13.45
C GLN A 207 -3.71 -12.19 12.24
N GLY A 208 -2.65 -11.40 12.21
CA GLY A 208 -1.64 -11.47 11.14
C GLY A 208 -2.08 -10.94 9.78
N VAL A 209 -3.29 -10.39 9.65
CA VAL A 209 -3.76 -9.72 8.43
C VAL A 209 -3.68 -8.21 8.61
N VAL A 210 -2.85 -7.57 7.79
CA VAL A 210 -2.78 -6.10 7.71
C VAL A 210 -3.95 -5.60 6.88
N ASP A 211 -4.70 -4.66 7.43
CA ASP A 211 -5.80 -3.95 6.78
C ASP A 211 -5.40 -2.47 6.63
N ASN A 212 -5.29 -2.00 5.38
CA ASN A 212 -5.04 -0.60 5.04
C ASN A 212 -6.18 -0.09 4.16
N GLN A 213 -6.70 1.11 4.47
CA GLN A 213 -7.83 1.70 3.75
C GLN A 213 -7.53 3.08 3.15
N ASP A 214 -6.30 3.57 3.30
CA ASP A 214 -5.92 4.95 3.03
C ASP A 214 -4.51 5.09 2.41
N PHE A 215 -3.99 4.02 1.81
CA PHE A 215 -2.70 4.06 1.13
C PHE A 215 -2.68 5.17 0.10
N LYS A 216 -1.58 5.92 0.08
CA LYS A 216 -1.34 6.99 -0.87
C LYS A 216 0.12 7.02 -1.30
N MET A 217 0.34 7.40 -2.55
CA MET A 217 1.65 7.74 -3.07
C MET A 217 1.55 8.96 -4.00
N LEU A 218 2.43 9.93 -3.77
CA LEU A 218 2.55 11.14 -4.56
C LEU A 218 3.90 11.11 -5.29
N ALA A 219 3.86 10.82 -6.58
CA ALA A 219 5.02 10.89 -7.48
C ALA A 219 4.87 12.05 -8.48
N PRO A 220 5.97 12.54 -9.09
CA PRO A 220 5.92 13.69 -9.99
C PRO A 220 4.93 13.54 -11.15
N LEU A 221 4.80 12.32 -11.69
CA LEU A 221 3.95 12.03 -12.85
C LEU A 221 2.73 11.16 -12.51
N VAL A 222 2.64 10.63 -11.30
CA VAL A 222 1.62 9.65 -10.91
C VAL A 222 1.15 9.91 -9.49
N ARG A 223 -0.16 9.84 -9.28
CA ARG A 223 -0.77 9.75 -7.95
C ARG A 223 -1.37 8.36 -7.80
N LEU A 224 -1.13 7.72 -6.67
CA LEU A 224 -1.76 6.46 -6.30
C LEU A 224 -2.58 6.66 -5.03
N SER A 225 -3.74 6.05 -5.00
CA SER A 225 -4.50 5.75 -3.78
C SER A 225 -4.83 4.27 -3.75
N GLY A 226 -5.09 3.71 -2.57
CA GLY A 226 -5.47 2.30 -2.51
C GLY A 226 -5.94 1.85 -1.14
N ALA A 227 -6.53 0.66 -1.15
CA ALA A 227 -7.03 -0.02 0.02
C ALA A 227 -6.96 -1.53 -0.20
N GLY A 228 -6.75 -2.30 0.85
CA GLY A 228 -6.70 -3.74 0.75
C GLY A 228 -6.19 -4.45 1.98
N LEU A 229 -6.03 -5.75 1.80
CA LEU A 229 -5.59 -6.68 2.83
C LEU A 229 -4.23 -7.28 2.44
N VAL A 230 -3.35 -7.41 3.42
CA VAL A 230 -2.04 -8.03 3.26
C VAL A 230 -1.84 -9.07 4.36
N PRO A 231 -2.30 -10.33 4.15
CA PRO A 231 -2.01 -11.42 5.07
C PRO A 231 -0.51 -11.69 5.17
N MET A 232 0.06 -11.59 6.37
CA MET A 232 1.48 -11.84 6.62
C MET A 232 1.80 -13.33 6.59
N PRO A 233 1.00 -14.22 7.18
CA PRO A 233 0.91 -15.62 6.75
C PRO A 233 -0.34 -15.76 5.86
N PRO A 234 -0.27 -16.26 4.62
CA PRO A 234 0.86 -16.91 3.95
C PRO A 234 1.68 -15.98 3.02
N GLN A 235 1.92 -14.73 3.41
CA GLN A 235 2.67 -13.72 2.64
C GLN A 235 2.00 -13.41 1.29
N THR A 236 0.75 -12.96 1.37
CA THR A 236 -0.05 -12.60 0.19
C THR A 236 -0.48 -11.14 0.22
N VAL A 237 -0.90 -10.65 -0.94
CA VAL A 237 -1.45 -9.32 -1.11
C VAL A 237 -2.79 -9.43 -1.83
N ASN A 238 -3.76 -8.63 -1.41
CA ASN A 238 -5.00 -8.39 -2.14
C ASN A 238 -5.34 -6.91 -1.99
N TYR A 239 -5.00 -6.13 -3.01
CA TYR A 239 -5.02 -4.68 -2.96
C TYR A 239 -5.73 -4.09 -4.18
N GLY A 240 -6.61 -3.12 -3.94
CA GLY A 240 -7.10 -2.21 -4.96
C GLY A 240 -6.25 -0.94 -4.96
N VAL A 241 -5.67 -0.60 -6.11
CA VAL A 241 -4.90 0.62 -6.32
C VAL A 241 -5.56 1.42 -7.43
N GLU A 242 -5.82 2.69 -7.20
CA GLU A 242 -6.22 3.63 -8.23
C GLU A 242 -5.00 4.45 -8.63
N ALA A 243 -4.61 4.37 -9.91
CA ALA A 243 -3.48 5.10 -10.45
C ALA A 243 -3.96 6.24 -11.35
N LYS A 244 -3.44 7.45 -11.15
CA LYS A 244 -3.78 8.64 -11.94
C LYS A 244 -2.51 9.30 -12.46
N LEU A 245 -2.38 9.46 -13.78
CA LEU A 245 -1.33 10.29 -14.35
C LEU A 245 -1.62 11.77 -14.07
N VAL A 246 -0.58 12.48 -13.63
CA VAL A 246 -0.61 13.94 -13.53
C VAL A 246 -0.30 14.51 -14.91
N ALA A 247 -1.16 15.36 -15.44
CA ALA A 247 -0.85 16.13 -16.66
C ALA A 247 0.30 17.11 -16.33
N SER A 248 1.37 17.11 -17.13
CA SER A 248 2.45 18.09 -16.96
C SER A 248 1.93 19.51 -17.23
N LEU A 249 2.56 20.51 -16.59
CA LEU A 249 2.22 21.93 -16.70
C LEU A 249 2.77 22.60 -17.98
N GLU A 250 3.35 21.85 -18.92
CA GLU A 250 3.77 22.40 -20.21
C GLU A 250 2.61 22.31 -21.20
N GLY A 251 2.12 23.49 -21.61
CA GLY A 251 0.88 23.66 -22.34
C GLY A 251 0.84 23.06 -23.75
N GLN A 252 -0.35 23.24 -24.34
CA GLN A 252 -0.70 22.97 -25.74
C GLN A 252 -0.81 21.48 -26.15
N GLY A 253 -2.01 20.93 -25.96
CA GLY A 253 -2.59 20.03 -26.98
C GLY A 253 -2.03 18.61 -27.10
N GLY A 254 -1.42 18.08 -26.05
CA GLY A 254 -0.92 16.69 -26.00
C GLY A 254 -2.02 15.66 -25.76
N LYS A 255 -2.11 14.67 -26.65
CA LYS A 255 -3.18 13.68 -26.87
C LYS A 255 -3.20 12.52 -25.86
N ASP A 256 -3.12 12.79 -24.56
CA ASP A 256 -3.11 11.70 -23.56
C ASP A 256 -4.52 11.46 -23.00
N ALA A 257 -5.29 10.62 -23.69
CA ALA A 257 -6.68 10.29 -23.32
C ALA A 257 -6.84 9.75 -21.88
N LEU A 258 -5.79 9.18 -21.29
CA LEU A 258 -5.80 8.69 -19.90
C LEU A 258 -5.22 9.67 -18.87
N ALA A 259 -4.76 10.85 -19.29
CA ALA A 259 -4.31 11.87 -18.34
C ALA A 259 -5.47 12.31 -17.43
N GLY A 260 -5.20 12.27 -16.13
CA GLY A 260 -6.19 12.58 -15.10
C GLY A 260 -7.31 11.53 -14.92
N LEU A 261 -7.33 10.45 -15.71
CA LEU A 261 -8.29 9.36 -15.56
C LEU A 261 -7.82 8.43 -14.43
N PRO A 262 -8.70 8.03 -13.49
CA PRO A 262 -8.40 7.00 -12.52
C PRO A 262 -8.32 5.63 -13.21
N ILE A 263 -7.18 4.95 -13.09
CA ILE A 263 -6.94 3.62 -13.64
C ILE A 263 -6.93 2.62 -12.47
N PRO A 264 -8.04 1.88 -12.25
CA PRO A 264 -8.09 0.84 -11.24
C PRO A 264 -7.19 -0.34 -11.59
N VAL A 265 -6.34 -0.73 -10.64
CA VAL A 265 -5.41 -1.84 -10.71
C VAL A 265 -5.65 -2.75 -9.50
N ARG A 266 -5.86 -4.04 -9.75
CA ARG A 266 -5.88 -5.07 -8.71
C ARG A 266 -4.51 -5.72 -8.58
N VAL A 267 -3.95 -5.69 -7.39
CA VAL A 267 -2.68 -6.34 -7.04
C VAL A 267 -3.00 -7.54 -6.17
N THR A 268 -2.72 -8.74 -6.66
CA THR A 268 -3.02 -10.00 -5.97
C THR A 268 -1.84 -10.97 -6.04
N GLY A 269 -1.79 -11.99 -5.18
CA GLY A 269 -0.77 -13.05 -5.25
C GLY A 269 0.17 -13.05 -4.06
N THR A 270 1.31 -13.72 -4.17
CA THR A 270 2.30 -13.79 -3.08
C THR A 270 3.21 -12.57 -3.09
N TRP A 271 3.85 -12.24 -1.97
CA TRP A 271 4.81 -11.13 -1.91
C TRP A 271 6.01 -11.33 -2.86
N GLN A 272 6.34 -12.58 -3.19
CA GLN A 272 7.42 -12.93 -4.10
C GLN A 272 7.02 -12.73 -5.57
N LYS A 273 5.75 -12.97 -5.88
CA LYS A 273 5.20 -12.88 -7.24
C LYS A 273 3.84 -12.19 -7.22
N PRO A 274 3.78 -10.88 -6.92
CA PRO A 274 2.56 -10.13 -7.04
C PRO A 274 2.17 -10.00 -8.52
N ASP A 275 0.89 -10.16 -8.80
CA ASP A 275 0.28 -9.99 -10.10
C ASP A 275 -0.58 -8.73 -10.08
N ALA A 276 -0.33 -7.84 -11.04
CA ALA A 276 -1.03 -6.56 -11.18
C ALA A 276 -1.87 -6.57 -12.45
N LYS A 277 -3.19 -6.46 -12.31
CA LYS A 277 -4.14 -6.43 -13.42
C LYS A 277 -4.89 -5.11 -13.44
N VAL A 278 -4.90 -4.46 -14.60
CA VAL A 278 -5.73 -3.28 -14.85
C VAL A 278 -7.17 -3.71 -15.12
N ASP A 279 -8.14 -3.07 -14.46
CA ASP A 279 -9.57 -3.26 -14.72
C ASP A 279 -9.98 -2.40 -15.92
N TRP A 280 -9.76 -2.96 -17.11
CA TRP A 280 -10.01 -2.28 -18.39
C TRP A 280 -11.48 -1.97 -18.63
N ASP A 281 -12.40 -2.78 -18.09
CA ASP A 281 -13.84 -2.53 -18.21
C ASP A 281 -14.21 -1.20 -17.55
N THR A 282 -13.73 -0.98 -16.33
CA THR A 282 -13.95 0.28 -15.60
C THR A 282 -13.29 1.46 -16.31
N VAL A 283 -12.07 1.27 -16.82
CA VAL A 283 -11.35 2.30 -17.60
C VAL A 283 -12.13 2.71 -18.86
N PHE A 284 -12.59 1.74 -19.66
CA PHE A 284 -13.30 2.03 -20.90
C PHE A 284 -14.68 2.64 -20.66
N LYS A 285 -15.41 2.22 -19.61
CA LYS A 285 -16.65 2.88 -19.18
C LYS A 285 -16.43 4.34 -18.82
N ALA A 286 -15.36 4.63 -18.07
CA ALA A 286 -15.02 6.00 -17.69
C ALA A 286 -14.62 6.87 -18.91
N ILE A 287 -13.96 6.29 -19.91
CA ILE A 287 -13.65 6.97 -21.18
C ILE A 287 -14.93 7.22 -22.00
N ALA A 288 -15.82 6.23 -22.10
CA ALA A 288 -17.07 6.34 -22.85
C ALA A 288 -18.02 7.40 -22.27
N ALA A 289 -17.94 7.65 -20.96
CA ALA A 289 -18.71 8.69 -20.29
C ALA A 289 -18.19 10.13 -20.59
N ASP A 290 -16.97 10.29 -21.10
CA ASP A 290 -16.39 11.59 -21.45
C ASP A 290 -16.20 11.72 -22.96
N PRO A 291 -17.04 12.53 -23.64
CA PRO A 291 -16.97 12.69 -25.09
C PRO A 291 -15.63 13.23 -25.61
N THR A 292 -14.92 14.03 -24.79
CA THR A 292 -13.61 14.60 -25.13
C THR A 292 -12.53 13.53 -25.12
N ARG A 293 -12.61 12.60 -24.17
CA ARG A 293 -11.66 11.48 -24.06
C ARG A 293 -11.92 10.41 -25.11
N LEU A 294 -13.19 10.13 -25.38
CA LEU A 294 -13.60 9.23 -26.45
C LEU A 294 -13.12 9.70 -27.82
N ALA A 295 -13.21 11.00 -28.10
CA ALA A 295 -12.71 11.59 -29.35
C ALA A 295 -11.18 11.51 -29.50
N ASN A 296 -10.45 11.54 -28.37
CA ASN A 296 -8.99 11.48 -28.34
C ASN A 296 -8.45 10.05 -28.10
N LEU A 297 -9.32 9.04 -28.07
CA LEU A 297 -8.91 7.66 -27.82
C LEU A 297 -8.13 7.11 -29.03
N PRO A 298 -6.89 6.63 -28.84
CA PRO A 298 -6.13 5.94 -29.88
C PRO A 298 -6.93 4.77 -30.49
N LYS A 299 -6.84 4.58 -31.81
CA LYS A 299 -7.51 3.48 -32.53
C LYS A 299 -7.17 2.10 -31.96
N ASP A 300 -5.97 1.97 -31.43
CA ASP A 300 -5.48 0.75 -30.78
C ASP A 300 -6.33 0.41 -29.54
N LEU A 301 -6.59 1.39 -28.67
CA LEU A 301 -7.43 1.20 -27.48
C LEU A 301 -8.90 0.92 -27.84
N GLN A 302 -9.42 1.51 -28.92
CA GLN A 302 -10.75 1.18 -29.46
C GLN A 302 -10.85 -0.29 -29.90
N GLY A 303 -9.79 -0.83 -30.53
CA GLY A 303 -9.72 -2.23 -30.94
C GLY A 303 -9.77 -3.21 -29.77
N LYS A 304 -9.04 -2.92 -28.68
CA LYS A 304 -9.11 -3.75 -27.46
C LYS A 304 -10.45 -3.69 -26.77
N ALA A 305 -11.10 -2.53 -26.72
CA ALA A 305 -12.42 -2.44 -26.13
C ALA A 305 -13.44 -3.31 -26.88
N LYS A 306 -13.43 -3.28 -28.22
CA LYS A 306 -14.21 -4.21 -29.05
C LYS A 306 -13.82 -5.67 -28.82
N GLY A 307 -12.53 -5.98 -28.70
CA GLY A 307 -12.03 -7.32 -28.39
C GLY A 307 -12.40 -7.84 -26.99
N LEU A 308 -12.68 -6.93 -26.04
CA LEU A 308 -13.20 -7.24 -24.71
C LEU A 308 -14.73 -7.23 -24.64
N GLY A 309 -15.43 -7.03 -25.76
CA GLY A 309 -16.89 -6.96 -25.82
C GLY A 309 -17.49 -5.68 -25.23
N ILE A 310 -16.70 -4.59 -25.14
CA ILE A 310 -17.13 -3.29 -24.64
C ILE A 310 -17.50 -2.40 -25.83
N ASP A 311 -18.79 -2.14 -26.02
CA ASP A 311 -19.28 -1.22 -27.03
C ASP A 311 -19.01 0.23 -26.60
N LEU A 312 -17.99 0.86 -27.20
CA LEU A 312 -17.80 2.30 -27.07
C LEU A 312 -18.82 3.02 -27.95
N PRO A 313 -19.51 4.06 -27.45
CA PRO A 313 -20.42 4.84 -28.27
C PRO A 313 -19.68 5.45 -29.47
N GLU A 314 -20.29 5.40 -30.66
CA GLU A 314 -19.67 5.99 -31.84
C GLU A 314 -19.62 7.52 -31.73
N ILE A 315 -18.44 8.10 -31.97
CA ILE A 315 -18.17 9.55 -31.95
C ILE A 315 -19.13 10.32 -32.87
N GLY A 316 -19.70 9.66 -33.88
CA GLY A 316 -20.69 10.22 -34.80
C GLY A 316 -21.97 10.74 -34.13
N LYS A 317 -22.40 10.18 -32.99
CA LYS A 317 -23.60 10.65 -32.25
C LYS A 317 -23.33 11.79 -31.28
N VAL A 318 -22.07 12.01 -30.88
CA VAL A 318 -21.67 13.13 -30.01
C VAL A 318 -21.69 14.46 -30.78
N GLY A 319 -21.34 14.42 -32.07
CA GLY A 319 -21.42 15.59 -32.95
C GLY A 319 -22.85 16.14 -33.11
N ASP A 320 -23.87 15.27 -33.05
CA ASP A 320 -25.28 15.69 -33.11
C ASP A 320 -25.78 16.33 -31.80
N LEU A 321 -25.24 15.91 -30.65
CA LEU A 321 -25.57 16.52 -29.36
C LEU A 321 -24.97 17.93 -29.20
N LEU A 322 -23.80 18.21 -29.81
CA LEU A 322 -23.24 19.56 -29.84
C LEU A 322 -23.85 20.47 -30.93
N LYS A 323 -24.30 19.89 -32.06
CA LYS A 323 -25.01 20.66 -33.10
C LYS A 323 -26.43 21.07 -32.71
N GLY A 324 -27.09 20.31 -31.83
CA GLY A 324 -28.41 20.67 -31.31
C GLY A 324 -28.43 21.92 -30.42
N ALA A 325 -27.27 22.36 -29.91
CA ALA A 325 -27.16 23.51 -29.00
C ALA A 325 -26.64 24.81 -29.65
N THR A 326 -26.36 24.82 -30.96
CA THR A 326 -25.69 25.96 -31.63
C THR A 326 -26.29 26.41 -32.97
N GLY A 327 -27.55 26.10 -33.27
CA GLY A 327 -28.17 26.56 -34.52
C GLY A 327 -29.68 26.80 -34.43
N GLY A 328 -30.10 28.06 -34.24
CA GLY A 328 -31.50 28.47 -34.35
C GLY A 328 -31.83 29.80 -33.70
N ASN A 329 -31.25 30.89 -34.20
CA ASN A 329 -31.76 32.24 -33.95
C ASN A 329 -33.11 32.42 -34.67
N LEU A 330 -34.02 33.24 -34.13
CA LEU A 330 -34.96 34.16 -34.80
C LEU A 330 -36.24 34.41 -33.95
N LEU A 331 -36.22 35.53 -33.23
CA LEU A 331 -37.25 36.58 -33.19
C LEU A 331 -38.73 36.18 -33.04
N GLY A 332 -39.31 36.51 -31.88
CA GLY A 332 -40.75 36.60 -31.66
C GLY A 332 -41.09 37.43 -30.42
N THR A 333 -41.29 38.73 -30.62
CA THR A 333 -41.81 39.73 -29.67
C THR A 333 -43.29 39.48 -29.32
N GLY A 334 -43.71 39.70 -28.06
CA GLY A 334 -45.15 39.80 -27.73
C GLY A 334 -45.56 39.62 -26.26
N THR A 335 -45.45 40.71 -25.49
CA THR A 335 -46.43 41.27 -24.51
C THR A 335 -47.50 40.38 -23.81
N THR A 336 -47.45 40.44 -22.46
CA THR A 336 -48.54 40.66 -21.47
C THR A 336 -49.67 39.67 -21.18
N SER A 337 -49.84 39.46 -19.86
CA SER A 337 -51.09 39.35 -19.06
C SER A 337 -51.82 38.01 -18.95
N GLY A 338 -52.21 37.68 -17.70
CA GLY A 338 -53.42 36.89 -17.45
C GLY A 338 -53.34 35.84 -16.35
N THR A 339 -53.62 36.26 -15.12
CA THR A 339 -54.07 35.47 -13.95
C THR A 339 -55.21 34.50 -14.29
N THR A 340 -55.25 33.28 -13.72
CA THR A 340 -56.38 32.79 -12.89
C THR A 340 -56.13 31.43 -12.24
N SER A 341 -56.71 31.31 -11.05
CA SER A 341 -56.76 30.22 -10.09
C SER A 341 -57.54 28.99 -10.56
N GLY A 342 -57.26 27.82 -9.97
CA GLY A 342 -58.01 26.58 -10.17
C GLY A 342 -57.57 25.48 -9.20
N SER A 343 -58.09 25.54 -7.97
CA SER A 343 -58.02 24.53 -6.91
C SER A 343 -58.59 23.16 -7.30
N GLY A 344 -57.94 22.09 -6.84
CA GLY A 344 -58.46 20.72 -6.85
C GLY A 344 -57.70 19.86 -5.84
N ASP A 345 -58.45 19.16 -5.01
CA ASP A 345 -58.14 18.74 -3.64
C ASP A 345 -57.42 17.37 -3.53
N SER A 346 -56.86 17.16 -2.33
CA SER A 346 -56.89 15.90 -1.57
C SER A 346 -55.74 14.87 -1.62
N THR A 347 -55.25 14.66 -0.39
CA THR A 347 -54.81 13.40 0.25
C THR A 347 -53.36 12.95 0.15
N ALA A 348 -52.64 13.19 1.25
CA ALA A 348 -51.49 12.39 1.69
C ALA A 348 -51.96 11.04 2.26
N PRO A 349 -51.11 10.01 2.16
CA PRO A 349 -50.77 9.26 3.36
C PRO A 349 -49.26 9.02 3.50
N ALA A 350 -48.78 9.00 4.74
CA ALA A 350 -47.59 8.26 5.16
C ALA A 350 -48.05 6.87 5.70
N PRO A 351 -47.19 5.96 6.19
CA PRO A 351 -45.75 5.68 5.98
C PRO A 351 -45.53 4.19 5.58
N THR A 352 -44.30 3.72 5.34
CA THR A 352 -43.78 2.45 5.92
C THR A 352 -42.30 2.24 5.60
N THR A 353 -41.53 2.10 6.69
CA THR A 353 -40.25 1.42 6.81
C THR A 353 -40.33 -0.02 6.27
N THR A 354 -39.45 -0.42 5.36
CA THR A 354 -39.12 -1.84 5.18
C THR A 354 -37.65 -2.04 4.82
N ASP A 355 -37.05 -2.86 5.64
CA ASP A 355 -35.69 -3.37 5.70
C ASP A 355 -35.20 -4.04 4.38
N PRO A 356 -34.07 -3.61 3.79
CA PRO A 356 -33.53 -4.20 2.55
C PRO A 356 -32.80 -5.54 2.74
N LEU A 357 -32.69 -6.10 3.96
CA LEU A 357 -31.97 -7.37 4.21
C LEU A 357 -32.76 -8.66 3.93
N LYS A 358 -33.93 -8.59 3.29
CA LYS A 358 -34.78 -9.77 2.99
C LYS A 358 -34.65 -10.31 1.55
N ALA A 359 -33.83 -9.70 0.69
CA ALA A 359 -33.74 -10.07 -0.73
C ALA A 359 -32.63 -11.08 -1.10
N LEU A 360 -31.86 -11.63 -0.15
CA LEU A 360 -30.66 -12.45 -0.47
C LEU A 360 -30.69 -13.91 0.05
N LYS A 361 -31.82 -14.44 0.51
CA LYS A 361 -31.93 -15.85 0.96
C LYS A 361 -32.33 -16.86 -0.13
N GLY A 362 -32.21 -16.53 -1.41
CA GLY A 362 -32.67 -17.38 -2.51
C GLY A 362 -31.60 -18.03 -3.41
N ILE A 363 -30.30 -17.76 -3.23
CA ILE A 363 -29.32 -18.02 -4.31
C ILE A 363 -28.42 -19.27 -4.10
N PHE A 364 -28.52 -20.00 -2.98
CA PHE A 364 -27.75 -21.24 -2.81
C PHE A 364 -28.60 -22.41 -2.30
N LYS A 365 -29.46 -22.92 -3.18
CA LYS A 365 -30.05 -24.25 -3.03
C LYS A 365 -30.31 -24.88 -4.41
N ASN A 366 -29.28 -25.49 -4.97
CA ASN A 366 -29.26 -26.85 -5.55
C ASN A 366 -27.88 -27.17 -6.10
#